data_AF-A0A920T1B7-F1
#
_entry.id   AF-A0A920T1B7-F1
#
_cell.length_a   1.000
_cell.length_b   1.000
_cell.length_c   1.000
_cell.angle_alpha   90.00
_cell.angle_beta   90.00
_cell.angle_gamma   90.00
#
_symmetry.space_group_name_H-M   'P 1'
#
loop_
_entity.id
_entity.type
_entity.pdbx_description
1 polymer ?
#
loop_
_entity_poly.entity_id
_entity_poly.type
_entity_poly.pdbx_seq_one_letter_code
_entity_poly.pdbx_strand_id
1 'polypeptide(L)'
;MTKEASLKFHMSMGMLINSAHRAMTKRFVQNAMKSGLDISLDQWMVLGPIWQLESASQKELGEITLKDKTSITRLVDILEKKNLVVRVKTRSIIELSE
;
A
#
# COMPACT_ATOMS: atom_id res chain seq x y z
N MET A 1 9.01 36.50 -3.78
CA MET A 1 8.54 35.96 -2.48
C MET A 1 9.70 35.97 -1.50
N THR A 2 9.48 36.35 -0.25
CA THR A 2 10.50 36.20 0.81
C THR A 2 10.69 34.72 1.15
N LYS A 3 11.88 34.34 1.65
CA LYS A 3 12.15 32.96 2.11
C LYS A 3 11.10 32.48 3.13
N GLU A 4 10.68 33.38 4.01
CA GLU A 4 9.65 33.12 5.02
C GLU A 4 8.27 32.81 4.40
N ALA A 5 7.83 33.59 3.41
CA ALA A 5 6.57 33.35 2.72
C ALA A 5 6.58 32.02 1.97
N SER A 6 7.70 31.67 1.33
CA SER A 6 7.90 30.37 0.67
C SER A 6 7.84 29.20 1.66
N LEU A 7 8.49 29.35 2.82
CA LEU A 7 8.47 28.32 3.85
C LEU A 7 7.07 28.10 4.41
N LYS A 8 6.33 29.16 4.73
CA LYS A 8 4.94 29.08 5.21
C LYS A 8 4.03 28.39 4.19
N PHE A 9 4.20 28.69 2.90
CA PHE A 9 3.44 28.05 1.82
C PHE A 9 3.73 26.54 1.73
N HIS A 10 5.00 26.12 1.72
CA HIS A 10 5.32 24.68 1.66
C HIS A 10 4.83 23.92 2.90
N MET A 11 4.92 24.53 4.09
CA MET A 11 4.38 23.93 5.32
C MET A 11 2.86 23.77 5.24
N SER A 12 2.13 24.80 4.80
CA SER A 12 0.67 24.72 4.68
C SER A 12 0.24 23.67 3.68
N MET A 13 0.91 23.59 2.52
CA MET A 13 0.71 22.52 1.54
C MET A 13 0.96 21.14 2.14
N GLY A 14 2.08 20.94 2.85
CA GLY A 14 2.37 19.67 3.52
C GLY A 14 1.32 19.26 4.55
N MET A 15 0.81 20.23 5.33
CA MET A 15 -0.26 20.00 6.30
C MET A 15 -1.58 19.60 5.63
N LEU A 16 -1.94 20.24 4.51
CA LEU A 16 -3.14 19.94 3.75
C LEU A 16 -3.06 18.56 3.10
N ILE A 17 -1.93 18.22 2.45
CA ILE A 17 -1.70 16.90 1.85
C ILE A 17 -1.83 15.81 2.90
N ASN A 18 -1.20 15.97 4.06
CA ASN A 18 -1.27 14.99 5.15
C ASN A 18 -2.70 14.85 5.72
N SER A 19 -3.44 15.96 5.81
CA SER A 19 -4.82 15.93 6.28
C SER A 19 -5.75 15.22 5.29
N ALA A 20 -5.59 15.47 4.00
CA ALA A 20 -6.30 14.77 2.94
C ALA A 20 -5.96 13.28 2.95
N HIS A 21 -4.67 12.92 3.01
CA HIS A 21 -4.23 11.53 3.10
C HIS A 21 -4.89 10.81 4.28
N ARG A 22 -4.78 11.35 5.51
CA ARG A 22 -5.40 10.74 6.70
C ARG A 22 -6.91 10.55 6.55
N ALA A 23 -7.62 11.54 6.03
CA ALA A 23 -9.07 11.46 5.86
C ALA A 23 -9.45 10.34 4.87
N MET A 24 -8.76 10.28 3.72
CA MET A 24 -8.97 9.25 2.71
C MET A 24 -8.62 7.85 3.22
N THR A 25 -7.44 7.69 3.84
CA THR A 25 -6.99 6.42 4.43
C THR A 25 -7.98 5.92 5.48
N LYS A 26 -8.42 6.80 6.40
CA LYS A 26 -9.39 6.44 7.43
C LYS A 26 -10.70 5.96 6.81
N ARG A 27 -11.22 6.69 5.81
CA ARG A 27 -12.48 6.32 5.15
C ARG A 27 -12.35 5.00 4.40
N PHE A 28 -11.25 4.80 3.69
CA PHE A 28 -10.96 3.55 2.98
C PHE A 28 -10.94 2.36 3.94
N VAL A 29 -10.13 2.42 5.00
CA VAL A 29 -10.01 1.32 5.98
C VAL A 29 -11.37 1.04 6.63
N GLN A 30 -12.13 2.07 7.02
CA GLN A 30 -13.46 1.89 7.57
C GLN A 30 -14.43 1.20 6.61
N ASN A 31 -14.38 1.52 5.32
CA ASN A 31 -15.22 0.88 4.31
C ASN A 31 -14.81 -0.59 4.09
N ALA A 32 -13.52 -0.89 4.04
CA ALA A 32 -13.01 -2.26 3.91
C ALA A 32 -13.43 -3.13 5.11
N MET A 33 -13.32 -2.61 6.33
CA MET A 33 -13.81 -3.31 7.53
C MET A 33 -15.30 -3.61 7.45
N LYS A 34 -16.11 -2.66 6.98
CA LYS A 34 -17.56 -2.84 6.82
C LYS A 34 -17.93 -3.87 5.75
N SER A 35 -17.09 -4.09 4.75
CA SER A 35 -17.25 -5.17 3.78
C SER A 35 -16.68 -6.51 4.26
N GLY A 36 -16.26 -6.61 5.53
CA GLY A 36 -15.69 -7.83 6.11
C GLY A 36 -14.21 -8.04 5.81
N LEU A 37 -13.53 -7.06 5.22
CA LEU A 37 -12.11 -7.15 4.87
C LEU A 37 -11.25 -6.41 5.91
N ASP A 38 -10.61 -7.18 6.80
CA ASP A 38 -9.63 -6.65 7.73
C ASP A 38 -8.30 -6.37 7.02
N ILE A 39 -8.16 -5.19 6.42
CA ILE A 39 -6.96 -4.79 5.68
C ILE A 39 -6.50 -3.35 6.01
N SER A 40 -5.19 -3.16 6.11
CA SER A 40 -4.56 -1.84 6.22
C SER A 40 -4.29 -1.22 4.85
N LEU A 41 -4.06 0.10 4.81
CA LEU A 41 -3.69 0.76 3.54
C LEU A 41 -2.41 0.17 2.94
N ASP A 42 -1.38 -0.10 3.75
CA ASP A 42 -0.13 -0.68 3.24
C ASP A 42 -0.31 -2.08 2.63
N GLN A 43 -1.20 -2.89 3.23
CA GLN A 43 -1.55 -4.19 2.69
C GLN A 43 -2.32 -4.05 1.36
N TRP A 44 -3.28 -3.13 1.31
CA TRP A 44 -4.02 -2.81 0.09
C TRP A 44 -3.12 -2.32 -1.04
N MET A 45 -2.14 -1.46 -0.74
CA MET A 45 -1.19 -0.95 -1.72
C MET A 45 -0.31 -2.05 -2.34
N VAL A 46 -0.14 -3.19 -1.65
CA VAL A 46 0.56 -4.37 -2.19
C VAL A 46 -0.39 -5.25 -3.00
N LEU A 47 -1.67 -5.38 -2.59
CA LEU A 47 -2.67 -6.14 -3.35
C LEU A 47 -2.99 -5.52 -4.72
N GLY A 48 -3.03 -4.19 -4.83
CA GLY A 48 -3.35 -3.49 -6.08
C GLY A 48 -2.49 -3.93 -7.27
N PRO A 49 -1.15 -3.87 -7.16
CA PRO A 49 -0.26 -4.36 -8.22
C PRO A 49 -0.40 -5.85 -8.53
N ILE A 50 -0.64 -6.70 -7.53
CA ILE A 50 -0.87 -8.14 -7.73
C ILE A 50 -2.13 -8.36 -8.56
N TRP A 51 -3.22 -7.64 -8.24
CA TRP A 51 -4.46 -7.70 -9.01
C TRP A 51 -4.29 -7.19 -10.44
N GLN A 52 -3.53 -6.11 -10.65
CA GLN A 52 -3.33 -5.53 -11.97
C GLN A 52 -2.44 -6.37 -12.89
N LEU A 53 -1.43 -7.03 -12.33
CA LEU A 53 -0.46 -7.81 -13.10
C LEU A 53 -0.84 -9.30 -13.19
N GLU A 54 -1.94 -9.71 -12.55
CA GLU A 54 -2.36 -11.09 -12.26
C GLU A 54 -1.36 -11.85 -11.36
N SER A 55 -0.08 -11.52 -11.46
CA SER A 55 1.02 -12.04 -10.68
C SER A 55 2.12 -10.98 -10.55
N ALA A 56 2.85 -10.96 -9.43
CA ALA A 56 3.99 -10.04 -9.26
C ALA A 56 5.11 -10.67 -8.43
N SER A 57 6.37 -10.43 -8.82
CA SER A 57 7.50 -10.76 -7.96
C SER A 57 7.64 -9.76 -6.81
N GLN A 58 8.26 -10.19 -5.70
CA GLN A 58 8.54 -9.28 -4.58
C GLN A 58 9.40 -8.06 -4.96
N LYS A 59 10.24 -8.20 -5.99
CA LYS A 59 11.05 -7.08 -6.49
C LYS A 59 10.17 -6.02 -7.16
N GLU A 60 9.28 -6.44 -8.06
CA GLU A 60 8.34 -5.54 -8.74
C GLU A 60 7.42 -4.86 -7.74
N LEU A 61 6.93 -5.59 -6.72
CA LEU A 61 6.14 -4.99 -5.65
C LEU A 61 6.91 -3.90 -4.89
N GLY A 62 8.19 -4.10 -4.62
CA GLY A 62 9.04 -3.09 -4.00
C GLY A 62 9.19 -1.83 -4.86
N GLU A 63 9.41 -2.02 -6.17
CA GLU A 63 9.57 -0.93 -7.13
C GLU A 63 8.26 -0.14 -7.31
N ILE A 64 7.12 -0.81 -7.47
CA ILE A 64 5.82 -0.18 -7.70
C ILE A 64 5.32 0.55 -6.44
N THR A 65 5.50 -0.07 -5.26
CA THR A 65 4.98 0.49 -4.00
C THR A 65 5.96 1.42 -3.29
N LEU A 66 7.18 1.57 -3.82
CA LEU A 66 8.28 2.32 -3.22
C LEU A 66 8.60 1.83 -1.79
N LYS A 67 8.59 0.50 -1.60
CA LYS A 67 8.86 -0.16 -0.31
C LYS A 67 10.10 -1.02 -0.40
N ASP A 68 10.84 -1.11 0.71
CA ASP A 68 12.01 -1.98 0.80
C ASP A 68 11.62 -3.48 0.85
N LYS A 69 12.60 -4.35 0.62
CA LYS A 69 12.42 -5.81 0.58
C LYS A 69 11.84 -6.38 1.88
N THR A 70 12.27 -5.86 3.04
CA THR A 70 11.80 -6.33 4.35
C THR A 70 10.32 -5.97 4.53
N SER A 71 9.95 -4.75 4.16
CA SER A 71 8.56 -4.28 4.16
C SER A 71 7.67 -5.12 3.25
N ILE A 72 8.10 -5.40 2.01
CA ILE A 72 7.37 -6.27 1.07
C ILE A 72 7.20 -7.68 1.63
N THR A 73 8.27 -8.28 2.13
CA THR A 73 8.23 -9.65 2.67
C THR A 73 7.19 -9.75 3.78
N ARG A 74 7.24 -8.81 4.74
CA ARG A 74 6.28 -8.75 5.85
C ARG A 74 4.83 -8.54 5.38
N LEU A 75 4.61 -7.66 4.39
CA LEU A 75 3.26 -7.39 3.87
C LEU A 75 2.69 -8.60 3.15
N VAL A 76 3.49 -9.28 2.33
CA VAL A 76 3.08 -10.50 1.63
C VAL A 76 2.80 -11.62 2.64
N ASP A 77 3.65 -11.80 3.66
CA ASP A 77 3.41 -12.80 4.72
C ASP A 77 2.08 -12.56 5.45
N ILE A 78 1.71 -11.30 5.69
CA ILE A 78 0.43 -10.95 6.32
C ILE A 78 -0.74 -11.22 5.38
N LEU A 79 -0.63 -10.87 4.10
CA LEU A 79 -1.66 -11.13 3.11
C LEU A 79 -1.88 -12.63 2.88
N GLU A 80 -0.81 -13.42 2.88
CA GLU A 80 -0.85 -14.88 2.78
C GLU A 80 -1.54 -15.50 4.00
N LYS A 81 -1.22 -15.04 5.22
CA LYS A 81 -1.93 -15.45 6.45
C LYS A 81 -3.42 -15.07 6.45
N LYS A 82 -3.80 -14.05 5.70
CA LYS A 82 -5.20 -13.62 5.51
C LYS A 82 -5.88 -14.37 4.36
N ASN A 83 -5.20 -15.31 3.70
CA ASN A 83 -5.67 -16.01 2.50
C ASN A 83 -6.13 -15.04 1.41
N LEU A 84 -5.36 -13.97 1.17
CA LEU A 84 -5.63 -13.00 0.11
C LEU A 84 -4.64 -13.14 -1.07
N VAL A 85 -3.51 -13.82 -0.84
CA VAL A 85 -2.49 -14.08 -1.85
C VAL A 85 -1.87 -15.46 -1.61
N VAL A 86 -1.26 -16.01 -2.66
CA VAL A 86 -0.49 -17.25 -2.62
C VAL A 86 0.89 -17.06 -3.26
N ARG A 87 1.92 -17.74 -2.71
CA ARG A 87 3.27 -17.76 -3.29
C ARG A 87 3.45 -18.93 -4.25
N VAL A 88 3.87 -18.65 -5.47
CA VAL A 88 4.16 -19.65 -6.51
C VAL A 88 5.67 -19.88 -6.65
N LYS A 89 6.08 -21.14 -6.53
CA LYS A 89 7.48 -21.57 -6.36
C LYS A 89 8.37 -21.41 -7.59
N THR A 90 7.80 -21.17 -8.78
CA THR A 90 8.55 -21.15 -10.04
C THR A 90 9.57 -20.00 -10.09
N ARG A 91 9.30 -18.87 -9.43
CA ARG A 91 10.29 -17.79 -9.18
C ARG A 91 9.77 -16.69 -8.23
N SER A 92 9.40 -17.01 -6.98
CA SER A 92 8.91 -16.01 -5.99
C SER A 92 7.80 -15.08 -6.52
N ILE A 93 6.90 -15.65 -7.34
CA ILE A 93 5.75 -14.95 -7.93
C ILE A 93 4.60 -15.01 -6.91
N ILE A 94 3.81 -13.94 -6.80
CA ILE A 94 2.68 -13.81 -5.89
C ILE A 94 1.42 -13.53 -6.71
N GLU A 95 0.35 -14.27 -6.44
CA GLU A 95 -0.94 -14.22 -7.16
C GLU A 95 -2.10 -14.11 -6.15
N LEU A 96 -3.29 -13.73 -6.62
CA LEU A 96 -4.50 -13.72 -5.80
C LEU A 96 -4.95 -15.16 -5.49
N SER A 97 -5.49 -15.37 -4.29
CA SER A 97 -6.15 -16.64 -3.95
C SER A 97 -7.52 -16.72 -4.63
N GLU A 98 -7.85 -17.90 -5.19
CA GLU A 98 -9.19 -18.24 -5.71
C GLU A 98 -10.29 -18.22 -4.64
#